data_AF-A0AAU7JMA4-F1
#
_entry.id   AF-A0AAU7JMA4-F1
#
_cell.length_a   1.000
_cell.length_b   1.000
_cell.length_c   1.000
_cell.angle_alpha   90.00
_cell.angle_beta   90.00
_cell.angle_gamma   90.00
#
_symmetry.space_group_name_H-M   'P 1'
#
loop_
_entity.id
_entity.type
_entity.pdbx_description
1 polymer ?
#
loop_
_entity_poly.entity_id
_entity_poly.type
_entity_poly.pdbx_seq_one_letter_code
_entity_poly.pdbx_strand_id
1 'polypeptide(L)'
;MDSTTYSALGNPNMGFFTMLLVGVLAGWIAEKITESRHGLFTNLLVGIAGSFVGGKIAELLNVPVFGFFRTLVAAVIGAVLVLWIWRKVRGQPQGY
;
A
#
# COMPACT_ATOMS: atom_id res chain seq x y z
N MET A 1 -15.48 27.42 -2.67
CA MET A 1 -14.55 26.39 -3.17
C MET A 1 -13.16 26.96 -3.03
N ASP A 2 -12.53 26.66 -1.91
CA ASP A 2 -11.27 27.20 -1.46
C ASP A 2 -10.08 26.54 -2.19
N SER A 3 -9.24 27.41 -2.76
CA SER A 3 -8.00 27.13 -3.50
C SER A 3 -6.91 26.41 -2.68
N THR A 4 -7.19 26.09 -1.42
CA THR A 4 -6.35 25.32 -0.49
C THR A 4 -6.49 23.81 -0.67
N THR A 5 -7.58 23.34 -1.28
CA THR A 5 -7.84 21.89 -1.48
C THR A 5 -6.99 21.30 -2.62
N TYR A 6 -6.51 22.14 -3.55
CA TYR A 6 -5.66 21.71 -4.68
C TYR A 6 -4.16 21.82 -4.41
N SER A 7 -3.74 22.41 -3.29
CA SER A 7 -2.32 22.61 -2.96
C SER A 7 -1.54 21.31 -2.72
N ALA A 8 -2.23 20.20 -2.42
CA ALA A 8 -1.62 18.87 -2.24
C ALA A 8 -1.61 18.01 -3.52
N LEU A 9 -2.48 18.32 -4.49
CA LEU A 9 -2.61 17.57 -5.76
C LEU A 9 -2.05 18.33 -6.97
N GLY A 10 -1.79 19.64 -6.84
CA GLY A 10 -1.25 20.50 -7.90
C GLY A 10 0.29 20.59 -7.94
N ASN A 11 1.00 19.99 -6.98
CA ASN A 11 2.46 19.94 -6.98
C ASN A 11 2.92 18.50 -7.30
N PRO A 12 3.43 18.23 -8.52
CA PRO A 12 3.86 16.88 -8.93
C PRO A 12 4.91 16.27 -7.98
N ASN A 13 5.63 17.11 -7.24
CA ASN A 13 6.56 16.70 -6.20
C ASN A 13 5.87 16.07 -4.98
N MET A 14 4.73 16.59 -4.52
CA MET A 14 4.05 16.11 -3.31
C MET A 14 3.41 14.72 -3.49
N GLY A 15 2.87 14.43 -4.69
CA GLY A 15 2.23 13.14 -4.98
C GLY A 15 3.24 11.99 -4.98
N PHE A 16 4.41 12.20 -5.58
CA PHE A 16 5.46 11.17 -5.65
C PHE A 16 6.06 10.86 -4.27
N PHE A 17 6.44 11.88 -3.49
CA PHE A 17 6.96 11.66 -2.13
C PHE A 17 5.93 11.01 -1.21
N THR A 18 4.66 11.41 -1.30
CA THR A 18 3.59 10.80 -0.50
C THR A 18 3.36 9.34 -0.89
N MET A 19 3.40 9.01 -2.18
CA MET A 19 3.30 7.63 -2.66
C MET A 19 4.47 6.78 -2.18
N LEU A 20 5.70 7.30 -2.21
CA LEU A 20 6.85 6.59 -1.66
C LEU A 20 6.70 6.37 -0.16
N LEU A 21 6.31 7.40 0.60
CA LEU A 21 6.11 7.32 2.04
C LEU A 21 5.03 6.29 2.40
N VAL A 22 3.86 6.38 1.76
CA VAL A 22 2.76 5.42 1.93
C VAL A 22 3.20 4.02 1.53
N GLY A 23 3.94 3.87 0.43
CA GLY A 23 4.47 2.58 -0.03
C GLY A 23 5.40 1.94 1.00
N VAL A 24 6.41 2.66 1.49
CA VAL A 24 7.34 2.13 2.51
C VAL A 24 6.56 1.75 3.79
N LEU A 25 5.69 2.63 4.26
CA LEU A 25 4.90 2.38 5.47
C LEU A 25 3.97 1.17 5.29
N ALA A 26 3.23 1.11 4.18
CA ALA A 26 2.29 0.03 3.91
C ALA A 26 3.00 -1.32 3.76
N GLY A 27 4.11 -1.35 3.03
CA GLY A 27 4.91 -2.55 2.86
C GLY A 27 5.55 -3.04 4.15
N TRP A 28 6.05 -2.13 4.99
CA TRP A 28 6.59 -2.48 6.30
C TRP A 28 5.52 -3.00 7.26
N ILE A 29 4.34 -2.37 7.30
CA ILE A 29 3.21 -2.86 8.09
C ILE A 29 2.76 -4.24 7.60
N ALA A 30 2.63 -4.42 6.29
CA ALA A 30 2.26 -5.71 5.70
C ALA A 30 3.29 -6.81 6.02
N GLU A 31 4.58 -6.50 5.94
CA GLU A 31 5.67 -7.41 6.32
C GLU A 31 5.51 -7.89 7.78
N LYS A 32 5.18 -6.99 8.72
CA LYS A 32 4.93 -7.35 10.12
C LYS A 32 3.71 -8.23 10.27
N ILE A 33 2.62 -7.92 9.56
CA ILE A 33 1.37 -8.70 9.61
C ILE A 33 1.58 -10.10 9.04
N THR A 34 2.39 -10.25 7.98
CA THR A 34 2.64 -11.54 7.34
C THR A 34 3.86 -12.27 7.91
N GLU A 35 4.39 -11.81 9.05
CA GLU A 35 5.59 -12.34 9.73
C GLU A 35 6.76 -12.61 8.76
N SER A 36 6.90 -11.73 7.78
CA SER A 36 7.92 -11.86 6.74
C SER A 36 9.18 -11.11 7.15
N ARG A 37 10.30 -11.41 6.48
CA ARG A 37 11.56 -10.67 6.66
C ARG A 37 12.06 -10.21 5.31
N HIS A 38 11.88 -8.92 5.04
CA HIS A 38 12.25 -8.27 3.79
C HIS A 38 13.00 -6.96 4.05
N GLY A 39 13.80 -6.55 3.07
CA GLY A 39 14.48 -5.26 3.11
C GLY A 39 13.55 -4.10 2.73
N LEU A 40 14.01 -2.88 3.01
CA LEU A 40 13.29 -1.64 2.69
C LEU A 40 12.89 -1.54 1.20
N PHE A 41 13.74 -2.02 0.30
CA PHE A 41 13.45 -2.04 -1.14
C PHE A 41 12.24 -2.94 -1.48
N THR A 42 12.17 -4.15 -0.92
CA THR A 42 11.04 -5.05 -1.12
C THR A 42 9.76 -4.48 -0.52
N ASN A 43 9.84 -3.89 0.67
CA ASN A 43 8.69 -3.25 1.32
C ASN A 43 8.15 -2.09 0.46
N LEU A 44 9.04 -1.26 -0.09
CA LEU A 44 8.63 -0.19 -1.00
C LEU A 44 7.90 -0.76 -2.23
N LEU A 45 8.47 -1.77 -2.91
CA LEU A 45 7.84 -2.36 -4.09
C LEU A 45 6.49 -3.00 -3.78
N VAL A 46 6.42 -3.77 -2.68
CA VAL A 46 5.20 -4.43 -2.21
C VAL A 46 4.15 -3.39 -1.82
N GLY A 47 4.52 -2.32 -1.14
CA GLY A 47 3.62 -1.25 -0.77
C GLY A 47 3.11 -0.45 -1.96
N ILE A 48 3.96 -0.18 -2.97
CA ILE A 48 3.53 0.43 -4.23
C ILE A 48 2.51 -0.49 -4.93
N ALA A 49 2.84 -1.78 -5.13
CA ALA A 49 1.92 -2.75 -5.72
C ALA A 49 0.60 -2.86 -4.92
N GLY A 50 0.71 -2.87 -3.59
CA GLY A 50 -0.41 -2.91 -2.66
C GLY A 50 -1.32 -1.69 -2.76
N SER A 51 -0.78 -0.50 -3.03
CA SER A 51 -1.61 0.71 -3.21
C SER A 51 -2.52 0.62 -4.44
N PHE A 52 -2.04 0.06 -5.54
CA PHE A 52 -2.87 -0.21 -6.73
C PHE A 52 -3.93 -1.27 -6.45
N VAL A 53 -3.54 -2.39 -5.82
CA VAL A 53 -4.46 -3.49 -5.51
C VAL A 53 -5.53 -3.04 -4.51
N GLY A 54 -5.14 -2.37 -3.44
CA GLY A 54 -6.04 -1.84 -2.42
C GLY A 54 -7.01 -0.80 -2.95
N GLY A 55 -6.52 0.09 -3.83
CA GLY A 55 -7.36 1.05 -4.53
C GLY A 55 -8.43 0.37 -5.40
N LYS A 56 -8.04 -0.66 -6.16
CA LYS A 56 -8.99 -1.44 -6.97
C LYS A 56 -10.01 -2.20 -6.14
N ILE A 57 -9.61 -2.79 -5.02
CA ILE A 57 -10.55 -3.44 -4.10
C ILE A 57 -11.54 -2.43 -3.53
N ALA A 58 -11.08 -1.25 -3.10
CA ALA A 58 -11.96 -0.22 -2.58
C ALA A 58 -12.94 0.31 -3.64
N GLU A 59 -12.47 0.48 -4.89
CA GLU A 59 -13.32 0.84 -6.03
C GLU A 59 -14.43 -0.18 -6.27
N LEU A 60 -14.09 -1.47 -6.28
CA LEU A 60 -15.06 -2.56 -6.45
C LEU A 60 -16.09 -2.62 -5.32
N LEU A 61 -15.67 -2.29 -4.09
CA LEU A 61 -16.53 -2.27 -2.91
C LEU A 61 -17.27 -0.93 -2.72
N ASN A 62 -17.10 0.02 -3.64
CA ASN A 62 -17.65 1.38 -3.55
C ASN A 62 -17.25 2.12 -2.24
N VAL A 63 -16.07 1.81 -1.70
CA VAL A 63 -15.55 2.42 -0.48
C VAL A 63 -14.71 3.64 -0.84
N PRO A 64 -15.05 4.85 -0.35
CA PRO A 64 -14.32 6.05 -0.67
C PRO A 64 -12.97 6.10 0.06
N VAL A 65 -11.89 6.08 -0.72
CA VAL A 65 -10.49 6.21 -0.26
C VAL A 65 -10.00 7.62 -0.58
N PHE A 66 -9.87 8.45 0.46
CA PHE A 66 -9.39 9.82 0.34
C PHE A 66 -8.57 10.22 1.57
N GLY A 67 -7.64 11.15 1.37
CA GLY A 67 -6.70 11.57 2.41
C GLY A 67 -5.66 10.51 2.75
N PHE A 68 -4.67 10.91 3.53
CA PHE A 68 -3.50 10.08 3.84
C PHE A 68 -3.88 8.76 4.54
N PHE A 69 -4.67 8.81 5.60
CA PHE A 69 -5.00 7.64 6.42
C PHE A 69 -5.76 6.55 5.67
N ARG A 70 -6.80 6.91 4.90
CA ARG A 70 -7.57 5.91 4.14
C ARG A 70 -6.74 5.30 3.02
N THR A 71 -5.91 6.12 2.37
CA THR A 71 -4.96 5.66 1.34
C THR A 71 -3.95 4.68 1.91
N LEU A 72 -3.39 4.99 3.09
CA LEU A 72 -2.47 4.11 3.79
C LEU A 72 -3.14 2.77 4.17
N VAL A 73 -4.36 2.81 4.72
CA VAL A 73 -5.10 1.60 5.08
C VAL A 73 -5.39 0.75 3.84
N ALA A 74 -5.88 1.34 2.76
CA ALA A 74 -6.11 0.62 1.51
C ALA A 74 -4.82 0.00 0.97
N ALA A 75 -3.70 0.75 0.98
CA ALA A 75 -2.40 0.25 0.56
C ALA A 75 -1.89 -0.90 1.43
N VAL A 76 -2.08 -0.85 2.76
CA VAL A 76 -1.73 -1.94 3.68
C VAL A 76 -2.53 -3.19 3.35
N ILE A 77 -3.85 -3.07 3.19
CA ILE A 77 -4.73 -4.21 2.86
C ILE A 77 -4.29 -4.85 1.54
N GLY A 78 -4.05 -4.03 0.51
CA GLY A 78 -3.55 -4.53 -0.77
C GLY A 78 -2.17 -5.17 -0.67
N ALA A 79 -1.25 -4.60 0.10
CA ALA A 79 0.11 -5.14 0.30
C ALA A 79 0.08 -6.49 1.03
N VAL A 80 -0.75 -6.62 2.07
CA VAL A 80 -0.98 -7.90 2.77
C VAL A 80 -1.52 -8.95 1.79
N LEU A 81 -2.48 -8.58 0.93
CA LEU A 81 -3.02 -9.48 -0.08
C LEU A 81 -1.95 -9.93 -1.10
N VAL A 82 -1.12 -8.99 -1.58
CA VAL A 82 -0.01 -9.28 -2.50
C VAL A 82 0.96 -10.28 -1.87
N LEU A 83 1.41 -10.03 -0.63
CA LEU A 83 2.32 -10.94 0.09
C LEU A 83 1.68 -12.31 0.33
N TRP A 84 0.39 -12.35 0.68
CA TRP A 84 -0.33 -13.59 0.90
C TRP A 84 -0.39 -14.46 -0.37
N ILE A 85 -0.74 -13.86 -1.51
CA ILE A 85 -0.75 -14.55 -2.81
C ILE A 85 0.66 -15.00 -3.18
N TRP A 86 1.64 -14.12 -3.01
CA TRP A 86 3.04 -14.42 -3.33
C TRP A 86 3.59 -15.60 -2.51
N ARG A 87 3.26 -15.66 -1.21
CA ARG A 87 3.63 -16.79 -0.34
C ARG A 87 2.98 -18.10 -0.81
N LYS A 88 1.71 -18.03 -1.20
CA LYS A 88 0.96 -19.19 -1.71
C LYS A 88 1.56 -19.72 -3.02
N VAL A 89 1.99 -18.83 -3.92
CA VAL A 89 2.61 -19.20 -5.21
C VAL A 89 4.03 -19.73 -5.02
N ARG A 90 4.82 -19.18 -4.08
CA ARG A 90 6.19 -19.65 -3.82
C ARG A 90 6.28 -20.97 -3.06
N GLY A 91 5.16 -21.51 -2.57
CA GLY A 91 5.08 -22.88 -2.08
C GLY A 91 5.99 -23.20 -0.90
N GLN A 92 6.28 -22.27 0.01
CA GLN A 92 6.90 -22.64 1.28
C GLN A 92 5.84 -23.32 2.16
N PRO A 93 5.95 -24.63 2.45
CA PRO A 93 5.11 -25.28 3.44
C PRO A 93 5.28 -24.53 4.75
N GLN A 94 4.16 -24.27 5.43
CA GLN A 94 4.18 -23.84 6.82
C GLN A 94 4.88 -24.96 7.61
N GLY A 95 6.15 -24.75 7.93
CA GLY A 95 6.99 -25.73 8.60
C GLY A 95 7.02 -25.45 10.10
N TYR A 96 6.15 -26.17 10.81
CA TYR A 96 6.07 -26.51 12.23
C TYR A 96 5.71 -25.40 13.24
#